data_AF-A0A944U2W7-F1
#
_entry.id   AF-A0A944U2W7-F1
#
_cell.length_a   1.000
_cell.length_b   1.000
_cell.length_c   1.000
_cell.angle_alpha   90.00
_cell.angle_beta   90.00
_cell.angle_gamma   90.00
#
_symmetry.space_group_name_H-M   'P 1'
#
loop_
_entity.id
_entity.type
_entity.pdbx_description
1 polymer ?
#
loop_
_entity_poly.entity_id
_entity_poly.type
_entity_poly.pdbx_seq_one_letter_code
_entity_poly.pdbx_strand_id
1 'polypeptide(L)'
;PAPLQQEGFEGVLEPLKPLSDKLLIMRKVDQVRCDQSGINAHFDGASGAFTAEPPKGEAKAGGPSIDQLIRKHHYPNGQPSGVAPTAVAGTFFRRSRVSRYVHSYNQDGTVAATMQERPRDLFDRLFGTIQFGDSSDARQMHLKRSVLDSVVEQYKYYTGGRSPLGKTSRAKIADHLDRIREFEQRAFSLDSETGSGPKRPTPSELLHGGLADPGGEGIDISLDELTTEWRLMADLYASGIQMDKVRFGALTFLAAGERIRLTGDYLYNGEKRYTFDDSRRLKAGGSQGCSHEWWHQFNEQKPNEALRAHAHMKMRELSYFLGRLDEQGTIEANGKTILDNALITISTESGDGRHNDVKRELSGVFHAMSGANGRFKTGQILDLKSEGLDVYNTILDGMGVAQKMGPVDRDHKLVDAIRA
;
A
#
# COMPACT_ATOMS: atom_id res chain seq x y z
N PRO A 1 -1.26 13.22 -12.06
CA PRO A 1 -0.60 14.48 -12.48
C PRO A 1 -0.83 15.60 -11.46
N ALA A 2 0.16 16.47 -11.25
CA ALA A 2 0.13 17.58 -10.31
C ALA A 2 -1.02 18.58 -10.57
N PRO A 3 -1.37 18.91 -11.84
CA PRO A 3 -2.51 19.80 -12.09
C PRO A 3 -3.84 19.26 -11.56
N LEU A 4 -4.08 17.94 -11.66
CA LEU A 4 -5.34 17.33 -11.19
C LEU A 4 -5.48 17.34 -9.66
N GLN A 5 -4.38 17.53 -8.91
CA GLN A 5 -4.44 17.67 -7.45
C GLN A 5 -5.02 19.03 -7.03
N GLN A 6 -5.13 20.00 -7.96
CA GLN A 6 -5.69 21.33 -7.65
C GLN A 6 -7.18 21.29 -7.36
N GLU A 7 -7.89 20.30 -7.90
CA GLU A 7 -9.33 20.11 -7.72
C GLU A 7 -9.71 19.57 -6.34
N GLY A 8 -8.73 19.11 -5.55
CA GLY A 8 -9.01 18.51 -4.25
C GLY A 8 -10.00 17.35 -4.37
N PHE A 9 -10.97 17.32 -3.45
CA PHE A 9 -11.99 16.26 -3.39
C PHE A 9 -13.09 16.37 -4.45
N GLU A 10 -13.11 17.43 -5.27
CA GLU A 10 -14.06 17.56 -6.39
C GLU A 10 -13.51 16.90 -7.68
N GLY A 11 -12.28 16.40 -7.64
CA GLY A 11 -11.60 15.78 -8.77
C GLY A 11 -11.18 14.33 -8.50
N VAL A 12 -9.99 13.97 -8.95
CA VAL A 12 -9.48 12.59 -8.83
C VAL A 12 -9.25 12.14 -7.39
N LEU A 13 -9.24 13.06 -6.41
CA LEU A 13 -9.11 12.75 -4.98
C LEU A 13 -10.47 12.53 -4.29
N GLU A 14 -11.61 12.64 -4.99
CA GLU A 14 -12.97 12.37 -4.46
C GLU A 14 -13.03 11.11 -3.57
N PRO A 15 -12.39 9.97 -3.91
CA PRO A 15 -12.46 8.78 -3.08
C PRO A 15 -11.83 8.90 -1.70
N LEU A 16 -10.91 9.85 -1.49
CA LEU A 16 -10.28 10.08 -0.19
C LEU A 16 -11.13 10.97 0.73
N LYS A 17 -12.22 11.56 0.24
CA LYS A 17 -13.08 12.49 0.99
C LYS A 17 -13.59 11.91 2.33
N PRO A 18 -14.00 10.63 2.45
CA PRO A 18 -14.42 10.05 3.73
C PRO A 18 -13.30 10.00 4.79
N LEU A 19 -12.03 10.07 4.36
CA LEU A 19 -10.84 10.03 5.22
C LEU A 19 -10.17 11.40 5.34
N SER A 20 -10.83 12.48 4.90
CA SER A 20 -10.24 13.82 4.84
C SER A 20 -9.73 14.30 6.19
N ASP A 21 -10.47 14.10 7.27
CA ASP A 21 -10.06 14.45 8.64
C ASP A 21 -8.90 13.61 9.19
N LYS A 22 -8.62 12.46 8.54
CA LYS A 22 -7.59 11.49 8.94
C LYS A 22 -6.27 11.66 8.19
N LEU A 23 -6.29 12.42 7.10
CA LEU A 23 -5.16 12.56 6.19
C LEU A 23 -4.72 14.02 6.04
N LEU A 24 -3.43 14.22 5.86
CA LEU A 24 -2.85 15.43 5.30
C LEU A 24 -2.46 15.17 3.86
N ILE A 25 -3.05 15.88 2.91
CA ILE A 25 -2.64 15.83 1.51
C ILE A 25 -1.61 16.93 1.27
N MET A 26 -0.44 16.55 0.76
CA MET A 26 0.70 17.42 0.55
C MET A 26 0.95 17.58 -0.95
N ARG A 27 0.73 18.79 -1.46
CA ARG A 27 0.93 19.16 -2.87
C ARG A 27 2.23 19.95 -3.03
N LYS A 28 2.71 20.01 -4.28
CA LYS A 28 3.95 20.72 -4.64
C LYS A 28 5.16 20.20 -3.85
N VAL A 29 5.21 18.89 -3.61
CA VAL A 29 6.40 18.20 -3.10
C VAL A 29 7.31 17.90 -4.28
N ASP A 30 8.57 18.29 -4.17
CA ASP A 30 9.58 18.22 -5.23
C ASP A 30 10.58 17.08 -4.99
N GLN A 31 10.75 16.21 -5.97
CA GLN A 31 11.68 15.07 -5.98
C GLN A 31 12.76 15.23 -7.06
N VAL A 32 12.93 16.41 -7.65
CA VAL A 32 13.87 16.70 -8.77
C VAL A 32 15.30 16.34 -8.41
N ARG A 33 15.67 16.35 -7.12
CA ARG A 33 16.98 15.87 -6.67
C ARG A 33 17.26 14.39 -6.98
N CYS A 34 16.22 13.61 -7.26
CA CYS A 34 16.34 12.20 -7.61
C CYS A 34 16.68 12.02 -9.10
N ASP A 35 16.61 13.07 -9.92
CA ASP A 35 16.91 13.01 -11.35
C ASP A 35 18.28 12.36 -11.61
N GLN A 36 18.27 11.35 -12.49
CA GLN A 36 19.49 10.77 -13.05
C GLN A 36 19.48 10.91 -14.56
N SER A 37 20.60 11.42 -15.08
CA SER A 37 20.79 11.59 -16.52
C SER A 37 20.52 10.30 -17.29
N GLY A 38 19.65 10.38 -18.30
CA GLY A 38 19.27 9.25 -19.15
C GLY A 38 18.24 8.29 -18.55
N ILE A 39 17.63 8.65 -17.41
CA ILE A 39 16.57 7.89 -16.75
C ILE A 39 15.30 8.76 -16.68
N ASN A 40 14.13 8.15 -16.43
CA ASN A 40 12.85 8.84 -16.29
C ASN A 40 12.20 8.60 -14.91
N ALA A 41 11.17 9.40 -14.61
CA ALA A 41 10.43 9.44 -13.34
C ALA A 41 9.97 8.08 -12.80
N HIS A 42 9.78 7.09 -13.68
CA HIS A 42 9.38 5.76 -13.24
C HIS A 42 10.48 4.99 -12.50
N PHE A 43 11.73 5.46 -12.53
CA PHE A 43 12.84 4.84 -11.83
C PHE A 43 13.39 5.72 -10.72
N ASP A 44 13.75 6.96 -11.06
CA ASP A 44 14.27 7.93 -10.11
C ASP A 44 13.21 8.40 -9.13
N GLY A 45 12.05 8.82 -9.62
CA GLY A 45 10.92 9.20 -8.78
C GLY A 45 10.39 8.02 -7.96
N ALA A 46 10.38 6.81 -8.53
CA ALA A 46 9.95 5.60 -7.83
C ALA A 46 10.95 5.18 -6.72
N SER A 47 12.25 5.35 -6.95
CA SER A 47 13.27 5.21 -5.91
C SER A 47 13.12 6.32 -4.85
N GLY A 48 12.90 7.55 -5.29
CA GLY A 48 12.75 8.74 -4.46
C GLY A 48 11.54 8.69 -3.54
N ALA A 49 10.49 7.94 -3.90
CA ALA A 49 9.37 7.67 -3.00
C ALA A 49 9.88 7.04 -1.69
N PHE A 50 9.69 7.76 -0.59
CA PHE A 50 10.09 7.41 0.78
C PHE A 50 11.60 7.27 1.04
N THR A 51 12.48 7.48 0.05
CA THR A 51 13.95 7.57 0.26
C THR A 51 14.47 8.99 0.03
N ALA A 52 13.77 9.78 -0.80
CA ALA A 52 14.22 11.02 -1.40
C ALA A 52 15.60 10.94 -2.05
N GLU A 53 16.06 9.73 -2.41
CA GLU A 53 17.34 9.47 -3.05
C GLU A 53 17.15 8.83 -4.43
N PRO A 54 18.00 9.19 -5.41
CA PRO A 54 18.00 8.55 -6.71
C PRO A 54 18.39 7.06 -6.58
N PRO A 55 18.08 6.21 -7.57
CA PRO A 55 18.47 4.81 -7.55
C PRO A 55 19.99 4.66 -7.63
N LYS A 56 20.51 3.56 -7.07
CA LYS A 56 21.91 3.16 -7.19
C LYS A 56 22.02 1.88 -8.01
N GLY A 57 22.12 2.05 -9.33
CA GLY A 57 22.00 0.94 -10.26
C GLY A 57 20.55 0.45 -10.38
N GLU A 58 20.36 -0.82 -10.73
CA GLU A 58 19.02 -1.32 -11.08
C GLU A 58 18.25 -1.97 -9.92
N ALA A 59 18.92 -2.28 -8.81
CA ALA A 59 18.36 -3.09 -7.73
C ALA A 59 18.40 -2.42 -6.34
N LYS A 60 18.94 -1.20 -6.24
CA LYS A 60 19.05 -0.47 -4.97
C LYS A 60 18.53 0.95 -5.11
N ALA A 61 17.98 1.47 -4.02
CA ALA A 61 17.82 2.91 -3.83
C ALA A 61 19.17 3.54 -3.46
N GLY A 62 19.25 4.87 -3.50
CA GLY A 62 20.44 5.62 -3.07
C GLY A 62 20.60 5.70 -1.56
N GLY A 63 19.56 5.37 -0.80
CA GLY A 63 19.57 5.38 0.67
C GLY A 63 18.41 4.61 1.29
N PRO A 64 18.30 4.63 2.63
CA PRO A 64 17.23 3.96 3.35
C PRO A 64 15.88 4.64 3.15
N SER A 65 14.80 3.89 3.35
CA SER A 65 13.45 4.43 3.42
C SER A 65 13.05 4.83 4.85
N ILE A 66 12.05 5.72 4.97
CA ILE A 66 11.56 6.24 6.26
C ILE A 66 11.17 5.11 7.23
N ASP A 67 10.40 4.12 6.77
CA ASP A 67 9.94 2.99 7.60
C ASP A 67 11.12 2.20 8.20
N GLN A 68 12.21 2.04 7.45
CA GLN A 68 13.38 1.28 7.87
C GLN A 68 14.23 2.04 8.88
N LEU A 69 14.31 3.37 8.75
CA LEU A 69 14.94 4.24 9.74
C LEU A 69 14.15 4.27 11.05
N ILE A 70 12.82 4.42 10.97
CA ILE A 70 11.94 4.37 12.14
C ILE A 70 12.05 3.00 12.83
N ARG A 71 11.98 1.90 12.06
CA ARG A 71 12.13 0.54 12.61
C ARG A 71 13.44 0.40 13.37
N LYS A 72 14.57 0.77 12.76
CA LYS A 72 15.89 0.62 13.38
C LYS A 72 16.03 1.47 14.65
N HIS A 73 15.44 2.65 14.66
CA HIS A 73 15.46 3.54 15.83
C HIS A 73 14.65 2.99 17.00
N HIS A 74 13.41 2.55 16.76
CA HIS A 74 12.50 2.08 17.81
C HIS A 74 12.71 0.60 18.20
N TYR A 75 13.35 -0.19 17.33
CA TYR A 75 13.64 -1.61 17.55
C TYR A 75 15.11 -1.94 17.28
N PRO A 76 16.07 -1.32 18.01
CA PRO A 76 17.50 -1.53 17.77
C PRO A 76 17.94 -2.97 18.03
N ASN A 77 17.22 -3.69 18.89
CA ASN A 77 17.48 -5.08 19.26
C ASN A 77 16.52 -6.07 18.55
N GLY A 78 15.81 -5.61 17.52
CA GLY A 78 14.78 -6.39 16.83
C GLY A 78 13.37 -6.18 17.39
N GLN A 79 12.38 -6.62 16.61
CA GLN A 79 10.97 -6.57 16.97
C GLN A 79 10.56 -7.76 17.86
N PRO A 80 9.41 -7.70 18.55
CA PRO A 80 8.89 -8.84 19.31
C PRO A 80 8.77 -10.11 18.46
N SER A 81 8.89 -11.27 19.11
CA SER A 81 8.75 -12.56 18.44
C SER A 81 7.39 -12.70 17.76
N GLY A 82 7.39 -13.25 16.55
CA GLY A 82 6.18 -13.46 15.76
C GLY A 82 5.66 -12.23 15.00
N VAL A 83 6.35 -11.09 15.06
CA VAL A 83 6.12 -9.92 14.19
C VAL A 83 7.04 -10.01 12.97
N ALA A 84 6.52 -9.80 11.77
CA ALA A 84 7.32 -9.75 10.56
C ALA A 84 8.31 -8.57 10.63
N PRO A 85 9.63 -8.78 10.43
CA PRO A 85 10.61 -7.70 10.49
C PRO A 85 10.30 -6.53 9.53
N THR A 86 9.87 -6.85 8.32
CA THR A 86 9.31 -5.92 7.34
C THR A 86 8.43 -6.73 6.38
N ALA A 87 7.25 -6.19 6.05
CA ALA A 87 6.32 -6.79 5.10
C ALA A 87 6.23 -5.90 3.85
N VAL A 88 6.70 -6.40 2.71
CA VAL A 88 6.55 -5.71 1.42
C VAL A 88 5.61 -6.55 0.58
N ALA A 89 4.51 -5.96 0.12
CA ALA A 89 3.48 -6.66 -0.62
C ALA A 89 2.81 -5.76 -1.65
N GLY A 90 2.04 -6.33 -2.57
CA GLY A 90 1.23 -5.53 -3.49
C GLY A 90 0.82 -6.25 -4.77
N THR A 91 0.04 -5.57 -5.59
CA THR A 91 -0.39 -6.05 -6.92
C THR A 91 0.25 -5.15 -7.97
N PHE A 92 1.09 -5.72 -8.84
CA PHE A 92 1.85 -4.97 -9.84
C PHE A 92 2.25 -5.87 -11.01
N PHE A 93 2.39 -5.27 -12.19
CA PHE A 93 2.64 -6.02 -13.41
C PHE A 93 3.99 -5.64 -14.03
N ARG A 94 4.28 -4.34 -14.20
CA ARG A 94 5.55 -3.82 -14.74
C ARG A 94 6.76 -4.17 -13.87
N ARG A 95 7.79 -4.82 -14.45
CA ARG A 95 8.93 -5.41 -13.69
C ARG A 95 10.33 -5.01 -14.10
N SER A 96 10.49 -4.14 -15.09
CA SER A 96 11.82 -3.84 -15.68
C SER A 96 12.94 -3.45 -14.71
N ARG A 97 12.65 -2.82 -13.56
CA ARG A 97 13.57 -2.74 -12.41
C ARG A 97 12.81 -2.73 -11.09
N VAL A 98 13.53 -3.06 -10.02
CA VAL A 98 12.98 -3.28 -8.67
C VAL A 98 12.30 -2.05 -8.08
N SER A 99 12.87 -0.85 -8.30
CA SER A 99 12.33 0.39 -7.72
C SER A 99 10.94 0.77 -8.19
N ARG A 100 10.45 0.14 -9.27
CA ARG A 100 9.09 0.37 -9.78
C ARG A 100 8.00 -0.19 -8.88
N TYR A 101 8.30 -1.18 -8.04
CA TYR A 101 7.30 -1.89 -7.26
C TYR A 101 7.71 -2.17 -5.80
N VAL A 102 8.98 -1.95 -5.44
CA VAL A 102 9.45 -2.05 -4.06
C VAL A 102 9.82 -0.68 -3.52
N HIS A 103 9.39 -0.38 -2.28
CA HIS A 103 9.54 0.95 -1.68
C HIS A 103 10.02 0.94 -0.22
N SER A 104 10.53 -0.20 0.28
CA SER A 104 11.21 -0.30 1.58
C SER A 104 12.67 -0.71 1.38
N TYR A 105 13.60 0.12 1.88
CA TYR A 105 15.04 -0.01 1.63
C TYR A 105 15.87 0.12 2.91
N ASN A 106 16.80 -0.81 3.10
CA ASN A 106 17.77 -0.81 4.20
C ASN A 106 18.74 0.38 4.11
N GLN A 107 19.56 0.55 5.16
CA GLN A 107 20.58 1.61 5.24
C GLN A 107 21.49 1.71 4.02
N ASP A 108 21.81 0.59 3.37
CA ASP A 108 22.69 0.52 2.21
C ASP A 108 21.95 0.60 0.85
N GLY A 109 20.65 0.90 0.89
CA GLY A 109 19.78 0.99 -0.28
C GLY A 109 19.27 -0.36 -0.81
N THR A 110 19.62 -1.50 -0.18
CA THR A 110 19.06 -2.81 -0.56
C THR A 110 17.59 -2.92 -0.19
N VAL A 111 16.82 -3.71 -0.95
CA VAL A 111 15.44 -4.08 -0.61
C VAL A 111 15.36 -4.67 0.80
N ALA A 112 14.44 -4.15 1.62
CA ALA A 112 14.30 -4.55 3.02
C ALA A 112 13.60 -5.90 3.24
N ALA A 113 12.75 -6.33 2.31
CA ALA A 113 12.09 -7.62 2.35
C ALA A 113 11.61 -8.05 0.96
N THR A 114 11.48 -9.36 0.76
CA THR A 114 10.94 -9.94 -0.47
C THR A 114 9.51 -9.48 -0.70
N MET A 115 9.24 -8.97 -1.90
CA MET A 115 7.90 -8.58 -2.37
C MET A 115 6.96 -9.80 -2.39
N GLN A 116 5.85 -9.71 -1.66
CA GLN A 116 4.76 -10.69 -1.71
C GLN A 116 3.69 -10.19 -2.69
N GLU A 117 3.54 -10.88 -3.82
CA GLU A 117 2.58 -10.50 -4.87
C GLU A 117 1.37 -11.42 -4.96
N ARG A 118 1.43 -12.58 -4.28
CA ARG A 118 0.31 -13.51 -4.18
C ARG A 118 -0.30 -13.45 -2.78
N PRO A 119 -1.63 -13.42 -2.65
CA PRO A 119 -2.30 -13.45 -1.34
C PRO A 119 -1.87 -14.62 -0.47
N ARG A 120 -1.70 -15.80 -1.06
CA ARG A 120 -1.26 -16.99 -0.34
C ARG A 120 0.15 -16.85 0.24
N ASP A 121 1.08 -16.29 -0.54
CA ASP A 121 2.46 -16.09 -0.10
C ASP A 121 2.51 -15.03 1.03
N LEU A 122 1.71 -13.97 0.92
CA LEU A 122 1.53 -12.98 1.98
C LEU A 122 0.92 -13.61 3.25
N PHE A 123 -0.14 -14.39 3.11
CA PHE A 123 -0.78 -15.10 4.22
C PHE A 123 0.23 -16.01 4.95
N ASP A 124 0.92 -16.86 4.19
CA ASP A 124 1.90 -17.81 4.73
C ASP A 124 3.04 -17.08 5.44
N ARG A 125 3.46 -15.92 4.92
CA ARG A 125 4.50 -15.07 5.55
C ARG A 125 4.05 -14.46 6.88
N LEU A 126 2.80 -13.98 6.97
CA LEU A 126 2.31 -13.24 8.14
C LEU A 126 1.74 -14.15 9.24
N PHE A 127 1.08 -15.22 8.84
CA PHE A 127 0.33 -16.10 9.75
C PHE A 127 0.97 -17.49 9.87
N GLY A 128 1.98 -17.79 9.04
CA GLY A 128 2.70 -19.06 9.03
C GLY A 128 2.06 -20.08 8.10
N THR A 129 2.86 -21.07 7.71
CA THR A 129 2.40 -22.26 7.00
C THR A 129 2.05 -23.35 8.00
N ILE A 130 0.86 -23.95 7.89
CA ILE A 130 0.58 -25.23 8.54
C ILE A 130 1.31 -26.30 7.72
N GLN A 131 2.47 -26.76 8.19
CA GLN A 131 3.13 -27.92 7.60
C GLN A 131 2.34 -29.17 7.98
N PHE A 132 1.68 -29.77 6.99
CA PHE A 132 1.08 -31.09 7.13
C PHE A 132 2.21 -32.12 7.03
N GLY A 133 2.80 -32.50 8.17
CA GLY A 133 3.65 -33.69 8.21
C GLY A 133 2.83 -34.93 7.84
N ASP A 134 3.43 -35.85 7.08
CA ASP A 134 2.84 -37.14 6.70
C ASP A 134 2.39 -37.91 7.95
N SER A 135 1.11 -37.78 8.29
CA SER A 135 0.47 -38.60 9.31
C SER A 135 -0.77 -39.23 8.70
N SER A 136 -0.79 -40.55 8.59
CA SER A 136 -1.88 -41.36 8.06
C SER A 136 -3.12 -41.42 8.96
N ASP A 137 -3.24 -40.56 9.96
CA ASP A 137 -4.31 -40.61 10.97
C ASP A 137 -5.41 -39.58 10.67
N ALA A 138 -6.58 -40.08 10.29
CA ALA A 138 -7.76 -39.27 9.91
C ALA A 138 -8.25 -38.35 11.03
N ARG A 139 -8.05 -38.73 12.30
CA ARG A 139 -8.41 -37.90 13.46
C ARG A 139 -7.47 -36.71 13.64
N GLN A 140 -6.18 -36.91 13.36
CA GLN A 140 -5.22 -35.81 13.30
C GLN A 140 -5.43 -34.93 12.08
N MET A 141 -5.82 -35.48 10.91
CA MET A 141 -6.17 -34.67 9.74
C MET A 141 -7.38 -33.76 9.99
N HIS A 142 -8.37 -34.22 10.76
CA HIS A 142 -9.54 -33.40 11.14
C HIS A 142 -9.18 -32.26 12.10
N LEU A 143 -8.27 -32.50 13.05
CA LEU A 143 -7.71 -31.46 13.93
C LEU A 143 -6.77 -30.49 13.19
N LYS A 144 -6.15 -30.93 12.08
CA LYS A 144 -5.18 -30.15 11.28
C LYS A 144 -5.82 -29.21 10.25
N ARG A 145 -7.13 -29.32 9.98
CA ARG A 145 -7.85 -28.50 8.98
C ARG A 145 -8.50 -27.23 9.53
N SER A 146 -8.58 -27.08 10.86
CA SER A 146 -9.19 -25.93 11.53
C SER A 146 -8.15 -25.21 12.39
N VAL A 147 -7.67 -24.04 11.94
CA VAL A 147 -6.73 -23.21 12.71
C VAL A 147 -7.33 -22.83 14.05
N LEU A 148 -8.64 -22.52 14.12
CA LEU A 148 -9.27 -22.18 15.38
C LEU A 148 -9.55 -23.36 16.29
N ASP A 149 -9.55 -24.64 15.90
CA ASP A 149 -9.64 -25.66 16.96
C ASP A 149 -8.39 -25.64 17.87
N SER A 150 -7.26 -25.18 17.33
CA SER A 150 -6.02 -25.00 18.10
C SER A 150 -5.97 -23.71 18.95
N VAL A 151 -6.68 -22.65 18.54
CA VAL A 151 -6.68 -21.35 19.24
C VAL A 151 -8.03 -21.00 19.88
N VAL A 152 -9.12 -21.75 19.66
CA VAL A 152 -10.47 -21.54 20.23
C VAL A 152 -10.41 -21.56 21.74
N GLU A 153 -9.63 -22.46 22.32
CA GLU A 153 -9.46 -22.48 23.77
C GLU A 153 -8.73 -21.23 24.27
N GLN A 154 -7.73 -20.74 23.53
CA GLN A 154 -7.07 -19.47 23.84
C GLN A 154 -8.00 -18.27 23.63
N TYR A 155 -8.82 -18.27 22.58
CA TYR A 155 -9.82 -17.25 22.32
C TYR A 155 -10.92 -17.26 23.38
N LYS A 156 -11.44 -18.42 23.78
CA LYS A 156 -12.37 -18.58 24.91
C LYS A 156 -11.74 -18.17 26.23
N TYR A 157 -10.45 -18.44 26.41
CA TYR A 157 -9.69 -17.99 27.57
C TYR A 157 -9.58 -16.46 27.60
N TYR A 158 -9.21 -15.84 26.48
CA TYR A 158 -9.03 -14.39 26.36
C TYR A 158 -10.35 -13.61 26.25
N THR A 159 -11.46 -14.22 25.86
CA THR A 159 -12.79 -13.56 25.84
C THR A 159 -13.64 -13.91 27.07
N GLY A 160 -13.32 -15.00 27.77
CA GLY A 160 -14.06 -15.51 28.91
C GLY A 160 -13.90 -14.68 30.20
N GLY A 161 -14.68 -15.06 31.22
CA GLY A 161 -14.70 -14.36 32.51
C GLY A 161 -13.39 -14.42 33.32
N ARG A 162 -12.47 -15.32 32.95
CA ARG A 162 -11.14 -15.48 33.58
C ARG A 162 -9.98 -14.87 32.77
N SER A 163 -10.31 -14.13 31.71
CA SER A 163 -9.31 -13.52 30.83
C SER A 163 -8.44 -12.51 31.59
N PRO A 164 -7.12 -12.47 31.32
CA PRO A 164 -6.23 -11.41 31.82
C PRO A 164 -6.45 -10.06 31.12
N LEU A 165 -7.32 -10.00 30.10
CA LEU A 165 -7.52 -8.82 29.27
C LEU A 165 -8.63 -7.92 29.81
N GLY A 166 -8.41 -6.61 29.69
CA GLY A 166 -9.44 -5.59 29.95
C GLY A 166 -10.65 -5.74 29.02
N LYS A 167 -11.81 -5.24 29.45
CA LYS A 167 -13.10 -5.33 28.72
C LYS A 167 -12.98 -4.93 27.24
N THR A 168 -12.23 -3.87 26.94
CA THR A 168 -12.01 -3.37 25.57
C THR A 168 -11.24 -4.38 24.71
N SER A 169 -10.12 -4.92 25.21
CA SER A 169 -9.33 -5.91 24.47
C SER A 169 -10.10 -7.21 24.25
N ARG A 170 -10.97 -7.61 25.19
CA ARG A 170 -11.86 -8.77 25.02
C ARG A 170 -12.89 -8.55 23.90
N ALA A 171 -13.47 -7.35 23.84
CA ALA A 171 -14.41 -6.98 22.79
C ALA A 171 -13.75 -7.01 21.40
N LYS A 172 -12.52 -6.51 21.27
CA LYS A 172 -11.77 -6.59 19.99
C LYS A 172 -11.53 -8.01 19.51
N ILE A 173 -11.15 -8.90 20.44
CA ILE A 173 -10.93 -10.31 20.12
C ILE A 173 -12.24 -10.97 19.67
N ALA A 174 -13.37 -10.60 20.27
CA ALA A 174 -14.69 -11.05 19.84
C ALA A 174 -15.09 -10.50 18.46
N ASP A 175 -14.94 -9.19 18.23
CA ASP A 175 -15.22 -8.53 16.94
C ASP A 175 -14.33 -9.09 15.82
N HIS A 176 -13.09 -9.45 16.13
CA HIS A 176 -12.18 -10.11 15.18
C HIS A 176 -12.71 -11.47 14.73
N LEU A 177 -13.29 -12.26 15.63
CA LEU A 177 -13.92 -13.54 15.28
C LEU A 177 -15.16 -13.33 14.41
N ASP A 178 -15.96 -12.30 14.68
CA ASP A 178 -17.14 -11.99 13.86
C ASP A 178 -16.74 -11.48 12.47
N ARG A 179 -15.66 -10.70 12.34
CA ARG A 179 -15.08 -10.31 11.04
C ARG A 179 -14.54 -11.51 10.27
N ILE A 180 -13.87 -12.44 10.94
CA ILE A 180 -13.44 -13.70 10.34
C ILE A 180 -14.65 -14.48 9.80
N ARG A 181 -15.77 -14.55 10.55
CA ARG A 181 -17.02 -15.19 10.10
C ARG A 181 -17.66 -14.47 8.91
N GLU A 182 -17.61 -13.14 8.89
CA GLU A 182 -18.12 -12.36 7.75
C GLU A 182 -17.28 -12.58 6.49
N PHE A 183 -15.95 -12.70 6.64
CA PHE A 183 -15.05 -13.10 5.57
C PHE A 183 -15.29 -14.55 5.10
N GLU A 184 -15.61 -15.46 6.03
CA GLU A 184 -16.08 -16.81 5.68
C GLU A 184 -17.37 -16.75 4.85
N GLN A 185 -18.33 -15.87 5.15
CA GLN A 185 -19.56 -15.76 4.36
C GLN A 185 -19.32 -15.14 2.96
N ARG A 186 -18.45 -14.13 2.85
CA ARG A 186 -18.12 -13.50 1.55
C ARG A 186 -17.28 -14.40 0.65
N ALA A 187 -16.43 -15.25 1.22
CA ALA A 187 -15.61 -16.21 0.46
C ALA A 187 -16.37 -17.50 0.10
N PHE A 188 -17.51 -17.80 0.75
CA PHE A 188 -18.27 -19.05 0.57
C PHE A 188 -19.73 -18.80 0.19
N SER A 189 -19.96 -18.29 -1.02
CA SER A 189 -21.12 -18.76 -1.80
C SER A 189 -20.71 -20.03 -2.54
N LEU A 190 -20.54 -21.14 -1.80
CA LEU A 190 -20.57 -22.56 -2.21
C LEU A 190 -19.98 -23.44 -1.08
N ASP A 191 -20.86 -24.22 -0.47
CA ASP A 191 -20.70 -25.47 0.31
C ASP A 191 -19.53 -25.66 1.30
N SER A 192 -19.86 -25.33 2.55
CA SER A 192 -19.72 -26.13 3.77
C SER A 192 -18.37 -26.30 4.51
N GLU A 193 -18.54 -26.22 5.84
CA GLU A 193 -17.78 -26.82 6.96
C GLU A 193 -16.65 -26.02 7.63
N THR A 194 -17.09 -25.33 8.69
CA THR A 194 -16.49 -25.20 10.04
C THR A 194 -14.97 -25.25 10.13
N GLY A 195 -14.36 -24.08 9.97
CA GLY A 195 -12.93 -23.89 10.07
C GLY A 195 -12.54 -22.46 10.38
N SER A 196 -13.24 -21.83 11.32
CA SER A 196 -12.55 -21.29 12.47
C SER A 196 -11.23 -20.51 12.14
N GLY A 197 -11.16 -19.44 11.35
CA GLY A 197 -9.88 -18.70 11.16
C GLY A 197 -9.75 -18.11 9.79
N PRO A 198 -8.81 -17.16 9.59
CA PRO A 198 -8.62 -16.61 8.27
C PRO A 198 -8.18 -17.76 7.37
N LYS A 199 -9.10 -18.22 6.52
CA LYS A 199 -8.84 -19.34 5.63
C LYS A 199 -7.73 -18.92 4.68
N ARG A 200 -6.76 -19.81 4.50
CA ARG A 200 -5.67 -19.61 3.54
C ARG A 200 -6.30 -19.30 2.17
N PRO A 201 -5.95 -18.18 1.52
CA PRO A 201 -6.51 -17.81 0.23
C PRO A 201 -6.40 -18.93 -0.79
N THR A 202 -7.37 -19.03 -1.69
CA THR A 202 -7.24 -19.87 -2.90
C THR A 202 -5.99 -19.44 -3.70
N PRO A 203 -5.43 -20.33 -4.53
CA PRO A 203 -4.39 -19.92 -5.46
C PRO A 203 -4.86 -18.75 -6.32
N SER A 204 -3.99 -17.79 -6.57
CA SER A 204 -4.30 -16.66 -7.43
C SER A 204 -4.48 -17.13 -8.88
N GLU A 205 -5.47 -16.55 -9.55
CA GLU A 205 -5.71 -16.72 -10.98
C GLU A 205 -4.98 -15.66 -11.82
N LEU A 206 -4.46 -14.59 -11.20
CA LEU A 206 -3.70 -13.56 -11.90
C LEU A 206 -2.32 -14.06 -12.33
N LEU A 207 -1.81 -13.45 -13.39
CA LEU A 207 -0.43 -13.66 -13.82
C LEU A 207 0.53 -12.95 -12.85
N HIS A 208 1.57 -13.68 -12.42
CA HIS A 208 2.60 -13.23 -11.49
C HIS A 208 4.01 -13.48 -12.05
N GLY A 209 5.04 -12.92 -11.42
CA GLY A 209 6.42 -13.08 -11.87
C GLY A 209 6.64 -12.60 -13.31
N GLY A 210 7.45 -13.32 -14.08
CA GLY A 210 7.73 -12.94 -15.48
C GLY A 210 6.52 -12.96 -16.40
N LEU A 211 5.46 -13.71 -16.06
CA LEU A 211 4.22 -13.78 -16.86
C LEU A 211 3.36 -12.53 -16.73
N ALA A 212 3.58 -11.72 -15.69
CA ALA A 212 2.84 -10.48 -15.46
C ALA A 212 3.33 -9.31 -16.35
N ASP A 213 4.47 -9.45 -17.05
CA ASP A 213 4.99 -8.43 -17.98
C ASP A 213 5.77 -9.08 -19.13
N PRO A 214 5.09 -9.89 -19.97
CA PRO A 214 5.75 -10.70 -20.99
C PRO A 214 6.45 -9.79 -22.01
N GLY A 215 7.77 -9.89 -22.10
CA GLY A 215 8.58 -9.04 -22.98
C GLY A 215 8.54 -7.55 -22.62
N GLY A 216 7.98 -7.19 -21.46
CA GLY A 216 7.71 -5.81 -21.12
C GLY A 216 6.42 -5.26 -21.72
N GLU A 217 5.57 -6.05 -22.38
CA GLU A 217 4.40 -5.55 -23.10
C GLU A 217 3.14 -5.40 -22.24
N GLY A 218 3.18 -5.78 -20.96
CA GLY A 218 2.02 -5.78 -20.07
C GLY A 218 0.97 -6.84 -20.42
N ILE A 219 -0.09 -6.90 -19.61
CA ILE A 219 -1.16 -7.91 -19.71
C ILE A 219 -2.54 -7.29 -19.91
N ASP A 220 -3.46 -8.07 -20.45
CA ASP A 220 -4.89 -7.76 -20.43
C ASP A 220 -5.47 -8.20 -19.09
N ILE A 221 -6.27 -7.35 -18.47
CA ILE A 221 -6.87 -7.62 -17.16
C ILE A 221 -8.19 -6.86 -17.03
N SER A 222 -9.18 -7.47 -16.40
CA SER A 222 -10.40 -6.77 -16.03
C SER A 222 -10.23 -6.01 -14.71
N LEU A 223 -11.07 -4.99 -14.51
CA LEU A 223 -11.12 -4.26 -13.26
C LEU A 223 -11.48 -5.18 -12.08
N ASP A 224 -12.36 -6.16 -12.31
CA ASP A 224 -12.79 -7.10 -11.28
C ASP A 224 -11.64 -7.99 -10.82
N GLU A 225 -10.91 -8.59 -11.76
CA GLU A 225 -9.69 -9.37 -11.49
C GLU A 225 -8.65 -8.56 -10.72
N LEU A 226 -8.34 -7.34 -11.18
CA LEU A 226 -7.37 -6.46 -10.52
C LEU A 226 -7.79 -6.12 -9.08
N THR A 227 -9.04 -5.70 -8.91
CA THR A 227 -9.50 -5.16 -7.62
C THR A 227 -9.81 -6.26 -6.63
N THR A 228 -10.23 -7.44 -7.08
CA THR A 228 -10.42 -8.61 -6.22
C THR A 228 -9.10 -9.04 -5.59
N GLU A 229 -8.04 -9.20 -6.39
CA GLU A 229 -6.72 -9.57 -5.85
C GLU A 229 -6.16 -8.47 -4.94
N TRP A 230 -6.23 -7.20 -5.37
CA TRP A 230 -5.75 -6.08 -4.56
C TRP A 230 -6.45 -6.01 -3.21
N ARG A 231 -7.78 -6.12 -3.18
CA ARG A 231 -8.54 -6.01 -1.92
C ARG A 231 -8.24 -7.16 -0.98
N LEU A 232 -8.02 -8.36 -1.52
CA LEU A 232 -7.57 -9.50 -0.72
C LEU A 232 -6.17 -9.25 -0.14
N MET A 233 -5.23 -8.73 -0.92
CA MET A 233 -3.91 -8.32 -0.43
C MET A 233 -4.00 -7.24 0.65
N ALA A 234 -4.84 -6.21 0.43
CA ALA A 234 -5.08 -5.12 1.36
C ALA A 234 -5.71 -5.62 2.67
N ASP A 235 -6.68 -6.53 2.60
CA ASP A 235 -7.33 -7.14 3.77
C ASP A 235 -6.36 -7.99 4.59
N LEU A 236 -5.52 -8.79 3.94
CA LEU A 236 -4.49 -9.58 4.62
C LEU A 236 -3.46 -8.69 5.30
N TYR A 237 -3.01 -7.63 4.62
CA TYR A 237 -2.05 -6.68 5.19
C TYR A 237 -2.66 -5.91 6.37
N ALA A 238 -3.89 -5.42 6.24
CA ALA A 238 -4.62 -4.74 7.31
C ALA A 238 -4.86 -5.68 8.51
N SER A 239 -5.22 -6.94 8.26
CA SER A 239 -5.34 -7.97 9.31
C SER A 239 -4.00 -8.23 9.99
N GLY A 240 -2.90 -8.25 9.23
CA GLY A 240 -1.56 -8.33 9.76
C GLY A 240 -1.23 -7.18 10.71
N ILE A 241 -1.65 -5.95 10.41
CA ILE A 241 -1.49 -4.79 11.31
C ILE A 241 -2.38 -4.95 12.55
N GLN A 242 -3.66 -5.28 12.38
CA GLN A 242 -4.63 -5.46 13.48
C GLN A 242 -4.19 -6.54 14.49
N MET A 243 -3.53 -7.60 13.99
CA MET A 243 -3.02 -8.70 14.81
C MET A 243 -1.58 -8.47 15.30
N ASP A 244 -1.04 -7.26 15.10
CA ASP A 244 0.34 -6.90 15.47
C ASP A 244 1.40 -7.80 14.83
N LYS A 245 1.09 -8.42 13.67
CA LYS A 245 2.02 -9.19 12.85
C LYS A 245 2.83 -8.31 11.91
N VAL A 246 2.38 -7.09 11.64
CA VAL A 246 3.03 -6.12 10.75
C VAL A 246 3.08 -4.76 11.42
N ARG A 247 4.28 -4.17 11.54
CA ARG A 247 4.49 -2.79 12.01
C ARG A 247 5.21 -1.89 10.99
N PHE A 248 5.99 -2.48 10.10
CA PHE A 248 6.81 -1.76 9.10
C PHE A 248 6.77 -2.45 7.75
N GLY A 249 6.76 -1.64 6.69
CA GLY A 249 6.82 -2.12 5.32
C GLY A 249 6.05 -1.24 4.35
N ALA A 250 5.73 -1.82 3.19
CA ALA A 250 5.10 -1.12 2.08
C ALA A 250 4.06 -2.01 1.39
N LEU A 251 2.98 -1.38 0.93
CA LEU A 251 1.92 -2.00 0.15
C LEU A 251 1.77 -1.25 -1.18
N THR A 252 2.07 -1.90 -2.30
CA THR A 252 2.08 -1.29 -3.64
C THR A 252 0.80 -1.61 -4.42
N PHE A 253 0.09 -0.59 -4.89
CA PHE A 253 -1.01 -0.76 -5.84
C PHE A 253 -0.60 -0.23 -7.22
N LEU A 254 -0.25 -1.16 -8.12
CA LEU A 254 0.31 -0.94 -9.44
C LEU A 254 1.72 -0.34 -9.40
N ALA A 255 2.59 -0.82 -10.30
CA ALA A 255 3.96 -0.34 -10.40
C ALA A 255 4.06 1.07 -11.01
N ALA A 256 5.19 1.72 -10.78
CA ALA A 256 5.58 2.92 -11.52
C ALA A 256 5.65 2.61 -13.03
N GLY A 257 4.90 3.39 -13.82
CA GLY A 257 4.74 3.14 -15.26
C GLY A 257 4.08 1.79 -15.57
N GLU A 258 3.06 1.42 -14.79
CA GLU A 258 2.34 0.16 -14.90
C GLU A 258 1.88 -0.17 -16.34
N ARG A 259 1.97 -1.43 -16.73
CA ARG A 259 1.54 -1.90 -18.05
C ARG A 259 0.43 -2.93 -17.93
N ILE A 260 -0.80 -2.42 -17.90
CA ILE A 260 -2.02 -3.21 -18.00
C ILE A 260 -2.93 -2.64 -19.07
N ARG A 261 -3.73 -3.50 -19.70
CA ARG A 261 -4.80 -3.16 -20.62
C ARG A 261 -6.12 -3.42 -19.92
N LEU A 262 -6.64 -2.38 -19.25
CA LEU A 262 -7.76 -2.53 -18.34
C LEU A 262 -9.09 -2.55 -19.11
N THR A 263 -9.98 -3.47 -18.69
CA THR A 263 -11.36 -3.56 -19.18
C THR A 263 -12.36 -3.60 -18.04
N GLY A 264 -13.62 -3.24 -18.31
CA GLY A 264 -14.73 -3.42 -17.37
C GLY A 264 -15.34 -2.12 -16.84
N ASP A 265 -16.48 -2.24 -16.17
CA ASP A 265 -17.26 -1.11 -15.68
C ASP A 265 -16.74 -0.61 -14.33
N TYR A 266 -16.43 0.68 -14.27
CA TYR A 266 -16.02 1.35 -13.05
C TYR A 266 -17.23 1.97 -12.35
N LEU A 267 -17.64 1.33 -11.25
CA LEU A 267 -18.66 1.85 -10.36
C LEU A 267 -18.03 2.53 -9.14
N TYR A 268 -18.64 3.64 -8.72
CA TYR A 268 -18.31 4.35 -7.49
C TYR A 268 -19.61 4.86 -6.86
N ASN A 269 -19.82 4.55 -5.58
CA ASN A 269 -21.06 4.85 -4.83
C ASN A 269 -22.34 4.37 -5.53
N GLY A 270 -22.30 3.17 -6.13
CA GLY A 270 -23.44 2.57 -6.83
C GLY A 270 -23.70 3.11 -8.23
N GLU A 271 -22.95 4.13 -8.67
CA GLU A 271 -23.10 4.74 -9.99
C GLU A 271 -21.95 4.34 -10.92
N LYS A 272 -22.29 4.06 -12.18
CA LYS A 272 -21.28 3.82 -13.22
C LYS A 272 -20.61 5.14 -13.60
N ARG A 273 -19.32 5.26 -13.30
CA ARG A 273 -18.50 6.45 -13.62
C ARG A 273 -17.77 6.32 -14.95
N TYR A 274 -17.38 5.11 -15.36
CA TYR A 274 -16.64 4.88 -16.60
C TYR A 274 -16.71 3.41 -17.06
N THR A 275 -16.36 3.14 -18.32
CA THR A 275 -16.10 1.77 -18.82
C THR A 275 -14.68 1.72 -19.37
N PHE A 276 -13.81 0.96 -18.71
CA PHE A 276 -12.46 0.70 -19.20
C PHE A 276 -12.50 -0.22 -20.42
N ASP A 277 -11.72 0.15 -21.44
CA ASP A 277 -11.50 -0.61 -22.66
C ASP A 277 -10.24 -0.06 -23.34
N ASP A 278 -9.12 -0.10 -22.61
CA ASP A 278 -7.93 0.70 -22.91
C ASP A 278 -7.37 0.42 -24.30
N SER A 279 -7.11 -0.85 -24.62
CA SER A 279 -6.55 -1.27 -25.92
C SER A 279 -7.41 -0.82 -27.09
N ARG A 280 -8.74 -0.97 -26.98
CA ARG A 280 -9.67 -0.58 -28.05
C ARG A 280 -9.72 0.93 -28.21
N ARG A 281 -9.76 1.68 -27.09
CA ARG A 281 -9.78 3.15 -27.11
C ARG A 281 -8.47 3.75 -27.63
N LEU A 282 -7.33 3.14 -27.28
CA LEU A 282 -6.00 3.49 -27.79
C LEU A 282 -5.74 2.97 -29.21
N LYS A 283 -6.57 2.03 -29.69
CA LYS A 283 -6.42 1.36 -31.00
C LYS A 283 -5.06 0.68 -31.17
N ALA A 284 -4.55 0.12 -30.08
CA ALA A 284 -3.23 -0.51 -30.02
C ALA A 284 -3.23 -1.71 -29.07
N GLY A 285 -2.30 -2.63 -29.31
CA GLY A 285 -2.00 -3.76 -28.42
C GLY A 285 -0.63 -3.60 -27.78
N GLY A 286 -0.22 -4.61 -27.01
CA GLY A 286 1.07 -4.60 -26.29
C GLY A 286 1.20 -3.37 -25.38
N SER A 287 2.42 -2.85 -25.27
CA SER A 287 2.75 -1.68 -24.45
C SER A 287 2.01 -0.42 -24.89
N GLN A 288 1.75 -0.24 -26.18
CA GLN A 288 1.03 0.92 -26.74
C GLN A 288 -0.48 0.88 -26.48
N GLY A 289 -1.02 -0.27 -26.08
CA GLY A 289 -2.42 -0.41 -25.67
C GLY A 289 -2.64 -0.20 -24.17
N CYS A 290 -1.58 -0.08 -23.38
CA CYS A 290 -1.68 -0.06 -21.92
C CYS A 290 -2.26 1.26 -21.40
N SER A 291 -2.95 1.19 -20.25
CA SER A 291 -3.50 2.35 -19.54
C SER A 291 -2.49 3.48 -19.38
N HIS A 292 -1.23 3.13 -19.12
CA HIS A 292 -0.12 4.07 -18.93
C HIS A 292 0.02 5.11 -20.06
N GLU A 293 -0.37 4.80 -21.28
CA GLU A 293 -0.35 5.74 -22.41
C GLU A 293 -1.27 6.95 -22.18
N TRP A 294 -2.33 6.82 -21.38
CA TRP A 294 -3.18 7.96 -21.01
C TRP A 294 -2.39 9.05 -20.27
N TRP A 295 -1.33 8.69 -19.55
CA TRP A 295 -0.45 9.64 -18.85
C TRP A 295 0.48 10.38 -19.81
N HIS A 296 0.93 9.72 -20.88
CA HIS A 296 1.68 10.37 -21.96
C HIS A 296 0.81 11.36 -22.75
N GLN A 297 -0.48 11.06 -22.91
CA GLN A 297 -1.44 11.87 -23.65
C GLN A 297 -2.06 13.03 -22.83
N PHE A 298 -1.70 13.16 -21.55
CA PHE A 298 -2.29 14.14 -20.65
C PHE A 298 -2.17 15.58 -21.20
N ASN A 299 -3.28 16.30 -21.23
CA ASN A 299 -3.30 17.70 -21.63
C ASN A 299 -4.29 18.48 -20.77
N GLU A 300 -3.81 19.49 -20.05
CA GLU A 300 -4.60 20.31 -19.11
C GLU A 300 -5.81 21.02 -19.76
N GLN A 301 -5.77 21.21 -21.09
CA GLN A 301 -6.85 21.85 -21.85
C GLN A 301 -7.92 20.85 -22.32
N LYS A 302 -7.72 19.54 -22.09
CA LYS A 302 -8.65 18.48 -22.47
C LYS A 302 -9.37 17.90 -21.24
N PRO A 303 -10.52 17.23 -21.43
CA PRO A 303 -11.21 16.56 -20.33
C PRO A 303 -10.39 15.46 -19.63
N ASN A 304 -9.54 14.75 -20.38
CA ASN A 304 -8.73 13.61 -19.89
C ASN A 304 -9.55 12.49 -19.21
N GLU A 305 -10.75 12.19 -19.72
CA GLU A 305 -11.71 11.26 -19.09
C GLU A 305 -11.10 9.90 -18.71
N ALA A 306 -10.37 9.26 -19.63
CA ALA A 306 -9.73 7.97 -19.36
C ALA A 306 -8.69 8.04 -18.23
N LEU A 307 -7.77 9.00 -18.31
CA LEU A 307 -6.75 9.21 -17.28
C LEU A 307 -7.39 9.52 -15.92
N ARG A 308 -8.44 10.34 -15.90
CA ARG A 308 -9.17 10.68 -14.68
C ARG A 308 -9.84 9.45 -14.07
N ALA A 309 -10.51 8.63 -14.88
CA ALA A 309 -11.13 7.39 -14.41
C ALA A 309 -10.08 6.45 -13.79
N HIS A 310 -8.92 6.32 -14.43
CA HIS A 310 -7.79 5.54 -13.89
C HIS A 310 -7.25 6.12 -12.58
N ALA A 311 -7.01 7.43 -12.50
CA ALA A 311 -6.52 8.07 -11.29
C ALA A 311 -7.54 7.97 -10.13
N HIS A 312 -8.83 8.17 -10.43
CA HIS A 312 -9.91 8.06 -9.46
C HIS A 312 -10.08 6.60 -8.99
N MET A 313 -9.96 5.61 -9.88
CA MET A 313 -9.95 4.19 -9.50
C MET A 313 -8.80 3.88 -8.53
N LYS A 314 -7.59 4.37 -8.81
CA LYS A 314 -6.44 4.20 -7.91
C LYS A 314 -6.70 4.83 -6.53
N MET A 315 -7.28 6.02 -6.47
CA MET A 315 -7.64 6.65 -5.19
C MET A 315 -8.74 5.88 -4.44
N ARG A 316 -9.70 5.26 -5.15
CA ARG A 316 -10.72 4.37 -4.54
C ARG A 316 -10.08 3.17 -3.86
N GLU A 317 -9.11 2.54 -4.52
CA GLU A 317 -8.44 1.35 -3.98
C GLU A 317 -7.47 1.69 -2.83
N LEU A 318 -6.85 2.88 -2.84
CA LEU A 318 -6.13 3.40 -1.68
C LEU A 318 -7.09 3.67 -0.51
N SER A 319 -8.21 4.34 -0.77
CA SER A 319 -9.23 4.61 0.25
C SER A 319 -9.79 3.32 0.85
N TYR A 320 -9.92 2.25 0.06
CA TYR A 320 -10.35 0.94 0.56
C TYR A 320 -9.41 0.44 1.65
N PHE A 321 -8.10 0.34 1.37
CA PHE A 321 -7.11 -0.13 2.34
C PHE A 321 -7.08 0.75 3.60
N LEU A 322 -7.08 2.07 3.44
CA LEU A 322 -7.08 2.99 4.59
C LEU A 322 -8.37 2.85 5.43
N GLY A 323 -9.52 2.64 4.77
CA GLY A 323 -10.79 2.37 5.43
C GLY A 323 -10.73 1.13 6.33
N ARG A 324 -10.04 0.05 5.89
CA ARG A 324 -9.82 -1.15 6.72
C ARG A 324 -9.06 -0.88 8.03
N LEU A 325 -8.38 0.26 8.13
CA LEU A 325 -7.63 0.71 9.31
C LEU A 325 -8.37 1.79 10.12
N ASP A 326 -9.50 2.31 9.63
CA ASP A 326 -10.31 3.36 10.28
C ASP A 326 -11.70 2.86 10.73
N GLU A 327 -11.98 1.58 10.60
CA GLU A 327 -13.24 0.99 11.04
C GLU A 327 -13.37 0.91 12.58
N GLN A 328 -14.60 0.87 13.08
CA GLN A 328 -14.92 0.79 14.52
C GLN A 328 -14.13 -0.32 15.26
N GLY A 329 -13.96 -1.50 14.63
CA GLY A 329 -13.23 -2.64 15.20
C GLY A 329 -11.71 -2.41 15.33
N THR A 330 -11.20 -1.31 14.78
CA THR A 330 -9.77 -0.92 14.84
C THR A 330 -9.49 0.14 15.90
N ILE A 331 -10.49 0.54 16.69
CA ILE A 331 -10.30 1.53 17.76
C ILE A 331 -9.41 0.95 18.86
N GLU A 332 -8.25 1.56 19.05
CA GLU A 332 -7.25 1.22 20.05
C GLU A 332 -7.62 1.70 21.46
N ALA A 333 -6.87 1.25 22.46
CA ALA A 333 -7.17 1.55 23.87
C ALA A 333 -7.20 3.06 24.19
N ASN A 334 -6.58 3.88 23.34
CA ASN A 334 -6.61 5.34 23.43
C ASN A 334 -7.82 5.99 22.74
N GLY A 335 -8.80 5.21 22.28
CA GLY A 335 -10.02 5.70 21.64
C GLY A 335 -9.85 6.16 20.19
N LYS A 336 -8.69 5.90 19.57
CA LYS A 336 -8.38 6.27 18.19
C LYS A 336 -8.23 5.03 17.31
N THR A 337 -8.51 5.11 16.01
CA THR A 337 -8.40 3.96 15.09
C THR A 337 -6.94 3.58 14.84
N ILE A 338 -6.69 2.46 14.14
CA ILE A 338 -5.33 2.11 13.73
C ILE A 338 -4.78 3.19 12.78
N LEU A 339 -5.59 3.70 11.85
CA LEU A 339 -5.21 4.76 10.92
C LEU A 339 -4.76 6.04 11.65
N ASP A 340 -5.48 6.43 12.71
CA ASP A 340 -5.10 7.58 13.55
C ASP A 340 -3.75 7.40 14.23
N ASN A 341 -3.43 6.16 14.64
CA ASN A 341 -2.25 5.85 15.44
C ASN A 341 -1.01 5.57 14.59
N ALA A 342 -1.18 4.93 13.44
CA ALA A 342 -0.10 4.55 12.55
C ALA A 342 0.44 5.76 11.78
N LEU A 343 1.72 5.73 11.42
CA LEU A 343 2.27 6.55 10.35
C LEU A 343 2.08 5.79 9.03
N ILE A 344 1.19 6.29 8.19
CA ILE A 344 1.00 5.83 6.82
C ILE A 344 1.38 6.99 5.91
N THR A 345 2.33 6.77 5.02
CA THR A 345 2.73 7.74 3.99
C THR A 345 2.39 7.17 2.63
N ILE A 346 1.80 8.00 1.77
CA ILE A 346 1.36 7.63 0.42
C ILE A 346 2.10 8.53 -0.55
N SER A 347 2.67 7.96 -1.61
CA SER A 347 3.35 8.69 -2.68
C SER A 347 3.10 8.03 -4.03
N THR A 348 3.23 8.81 -5.10
CA THR A 348 3.44 8.28 -6.45
C THR A 348 4.91 8.43 -6.85
N GLU A 349 5.30 7.88 -7.99
CA GLU A 349 6.62 8.06 -8.58
C GLU A 349 6.78 9.44 -9.25
N SER A 350 5.68 9.98 -9.77
CA SER A 350 5.73 11.16 -10.65
C SER A 350 4.57 12.13 -10.41
N GLY A 351 4.85 13.41 -10.61
CA GLY A 351 3.89 14.50 -10.73
C GLY A 351 3.40 14.72 -12.16
N ASP A 352 4.08 14.22 -13.19
CA ASP A 352 3.69 14.35 -14.59
C ASP A 352 4.18 13.15 -15.42
N GLY A 353 3.28 12.49 -16.14
CA GLY A 353 3.62 11.27 -16.88
C GLY A 353 4.01 11.51 -18.34
N ARG A 354 4.18 12.74 -18.81
CA ARG A 354 4.43 13.05 -20.23
C ARG A 354 5.85 12.75 -20.74
N HIS A 355 6.81 12.48 -19.85
CA HIS A 355 8.21 12.20 -20.18
C HIS A 355 8.89 13.23 -21.11
N ASN A 356 8.55 14.50 -20.97
CA ASN A 356 9.07 15.57 -21.80
C ASN A 356 9.81 16.67 -21.01
N ASP A 357 9.77 16.62 -19.68
CA ASP A 357 10.37 17.62 -18.80
C ASP A 357 10.55 17.03 -17.40
N VAL A 358 11.77 16.64 -17.08
CA VAL A 358 12.11 15.99 -15.79
C VAL A 358 11.69 16.83 -14.60
N LYS A 359 11.78 18.18 -14.68
CA LYS A 359 11.33 19.04 -13.59
C LYS A 359 9.85 18.86 -13.35
N ARG A 360 9.02 18.76 -14.39
CA ARG A 360 7.58 18.50 -14.23
C ARG A 360 7.30 17.10 -13.71
N GLU A 361 8.04 16.12 -14.18
CA GLU A 361 7.82 14.73 -13.77
C GLU A 361 8.13 14.53 -12.29
N LEU A 362 9.18 15.17 -11.77
CA LEU A 362 9.60 15.04 -10.38
C LEU A 362 9.06 16.16 -9.47
N SER A 363 8.33 17.14 -10.00
CA SER A 363 7.68 18.19 -9.19
C SER A 363 6.20 17.91 -8.95
N GLY A 364 5.71 18.27 -7.77
CA GLY A 364 4.30 18.11 -7.44
C GLY A 364 3.86 16.65 -7.38
N VAL A 365 4.78 15.75 -7.04
CA VAL A 365 4.50 14.34 -6.78
C VAL A 365 3.43 14.26 -5.69
N PHE A 366 2.39 13.45 -5.92
CA PHE A 366 1.30 13.31 -4.96
C PHE A 366 1.85 12.73 -3.67
N HIS A 367 1.55 13.38 -2.54
CA HIS A 367 1.87 12.88 -1.22
C HIS A 367 0.68 13.01 -0.29
N ALA A 368 0.49 12.03 0.59
CA ALA A 368 -0.42 12.13 1.71
C ALA A 368 0.13 11.40 2.93
N MET A 369 -0.32 11.75 4.14
CA MET A 369 0.03 11.01 5.35
C MET A 369 -1.07 11.02 6.41
N SER A 370 -1.06 10.03 7.29
CA SER A 370 -1.88 10.00 8.52
C SER A 370 -1.22 10.77 9.68
N GLY A 371 -1.97 10.98 10.76
CA GLY A 371 -1.53 11.80 11.90
C GLY A 371 -0.48 11.19 12.83
N ALA A 372 -0.16 9.89 12.71
CA ALA A 372 0.81 9.17 13.55
C ALA A 372 0.62 9.41 15.07
N ASN A 373 -0.61 9.22 15.54
CA ASN A 373 -1.09 9.51 16.89
C ASN A 373 -0.94 11.00 17.29
N GLY A 374 -1.28 11.91 16.39
CA GLY A 374 -1.28 13.36 16.65
C GLY A 374 0.10 14.00 16.62
N ARG A 375 1.09 13.38 15.98
CA ARG A 375 2.40 13.98 15.71
C ARG A 375 2.37 14.91 14.49
N PHE A 376 1.47 14.61 13.56
CA PHE A 376 1.30 15.36 12.32
C PHE A 376 -0.13 15.85 12.17
N LYS A 377 -0.29 17.00 11.50
CA LYS A 377 -1.60 17.54 11.16
C LYS A 377 -2.33 16.59 10.21
N THR A 378 -3.66 16.68 10.22
CA THR A 378 -4.59 16.02 9.29
C THR A 378 -5.75 16.98 8.99
N GLY A 379 -6.69 16.59 8.12
CA GLY A 379 -7.87 17.42 7.81
C GLY A 379 -7.59 18.55 6.83
N GLN A 380 -6.44 18.54 6.14
CA GLN A 380 -5.98 19.66 5.32
C GLN A 380 -5.34 19.21 4.02
N ILE A 381 -5.39 20.10 3.01
CA ILE A 381 -4.60 20.01 1.78
C ILE A 381 -3.63 21.19 1.79
N LEU A 382 -2.33 20.91 1.83
CA LEU A 382 -1.28 21.93 1.92
C LEU A 382 -0.42 21.99 0.66
N ASP A 383 -0.10 23.20 0.21
CA ASP A 383 0.92 23.45 -0.81
C ASP A 383 2.27 23.67 -0.11
N LEU A 384 3.09 22.61 -0.01
CA LEU A 384 4.33 22.69 0.76
C LEU A 384 5.47 23.40 0.02
N LYS A 385 5.52 23.30 -1.32
CA LYS A 385 6.61 23.85 -2.15
C LYS A 385 7.99 23.50 -1.58
N SER A 386 8.13 22.26 -1.12
CA SER A 386 9.30 21.77 -0.39
C SER A 386 9.82 20.51 -1.05
N GLU A 387 11.11 20.23 -0.90
CA GLU A 387 11.67 18.97 -1.38
C GLU A 387 11.15 17.79 -0.55
N GLY A 388 10.98 16.65 -1.20
CA GLY A 388 10.58 15.39 -0.56
C GLY A 388 11.54 15.02 0.57
N LEU A 389 12.84 15.34 0.44
CA LEU A 389 13.80 15.09 1.50
C LEU A 389 13.49 15.88 2.78
N ASP A 390 13.12 17.16 2.65
CA ASP A 390 12.80 18.01 3.80
C ASP A 390 11.51 17.51 4.48
N VAL A 391 10.52 17.08 3.69
CA VAL A 391 9.30 16.45 4.20
C VAL A 391 9.62 15.17 4.96
N TYR A 392 10.42 14.27 4.38
CA TYR A 392 10.74 12.98 4.99
C TYR A 392 11.60 13.13 6.25
N ASN A 393 12.58 14.03 6.24
CA ASN A 393 13.37 14.35 7.43
C ASN A 393 12.52 15.02 8.52
N THR A 394 11.51 15.81 8.16
CA THR A 394 10.53 16.36 9.11
C THR A 394 9.67 15.26 9.74
N ILE A 395 9.26 14.25 8.96
CA ILE A 395 8.54 13.07 9.44
C ILE A 395 9.43 12.26 10.40
N LEU A 396 10.68 11.98 10.03
CA LEU A 396 11.63 11.25 10.87
C LEU A 396 11.83 11.94 12.22
N ASP A 397 11.99 13.26 12.20
CA ASP A 397 12.15 14.07 13.40
C ASP A 397 10.91 14.01 14.30
N GLY A 398 9.70 14.12 13.71
CA GLY A 398 8.44 13.95 14.45
C GLY A 398 8.27 12.54 15.05
N MET A 399 8.91 11.54 14.44
CA MET A 399 8.97 10.16 14.94
C MET A 399 10.15 9.91 15.91
N GLY A 400 10.90 10.95 16.29
CA GLY A 400 12.02 10.87 17.22
C GLY A 400 13.33 10.35 16.63
N VAL A 401 13.40 10.16 15.30
CA VAL A 401 14.57 9.61 14.62
C VAL A 401 15.60 10.72 14.38
N ALA A 402 16.73 10.64 15.09
CA ALA A 402 17.83 11.61 14.95
C ALA A 402 18.57 11.48 13.61
N GLN A 403 18.63 10.26 13.06
CA GLN A 403 19.29 10.02 11.78
C GLN A 403 18.54 10.73 10.65
N LYS A 404 19.27 11.49 9.83
CA LYS A 404 18.74 12.18 8.66
C LYS A 404 18.98 11.36 7.39
N MET A 405 18.06 11.48 6.45
CA MET A 405 18.22 11.07 5.06
C MET A 405 18.93 12.19 4.30
N GLY A 406 19.56 11.87 3.17
CA GLY A 406 20.27 12.88 2.38
C GLY A 406 21.79 12.81 2.46
N PRO A 407 22.48 13.64 1.66
CA PRO A 407 23.89 13.95 1.83
C PRO A 407 24.14 14.58 3.20
N VAL A 408 25.28 14.25 3.82
CA VAL A 408 25.65 14.73 5.17
C VAL A 408 25.81 16.25 5.21
N ASP A 409 26.33 16.85 4.14
CA ASP A 409 26.67 18.28 4.08
C ASP A 409 25.51 19.17 3.60
N ARG A 410 24.28 18.65 3.54
CA ARG A 410 23.12 19.42 3.10
C ARG A 410 22.50 20.20 4.26
N ASP A 411 22.21 21.48 4.02
CA ASP A 411 21.38 22.29 4.92
C ASP A 411 20.00 21.65 5.13
N HIS A 412 19.71 21.34 6.39
CA HIS A 412 18.45 20.73 6.78
C HIS A 412 17.36 21.79 6.97
N LYS A 413 16.24 21.62 6.25
CA LYS A 413 15.06 22.48 6.40
C LYS A 413 13.90 21.65 6.92
N LEU A 414 13.32 22.10 8.02
CA LEU A 414 12.11 21.51 8.57
C LEU A 414 10.88 22.13 7.91
N VAL A 415 9.90 21.28 7.59
CA VAL A 415 8.60 21.69 7.05
C VAL A 415 7.59 21.72 8.20
N ASP A 416 7.75 22.66 9.14
CA ASP A 416 6.94 22.73 10.36
C ASP A 416 5.43 22.85 10.09
N ALA A 417 5.05 23.27 8.89
CA ALA A 417 3.66 23.27 8.43
C ALA A 417 2.95 21.92 8.58
N ILE A 418 3.67 20.78 8.54
CA ILE A 418 3.07 19.44 8.64
C ILE A 418 2.97 18.89 10.07
N ARG A 419 3.64 19.51 11.04
CA ARG A 419 3.64 19.09 12.45
C ARG A 419 2.40 19.58 13.19
N ALA A 420 1.88 18.74 14.09
CA ALA A 420 0.73 19.04 14.93
C ALA A 420 1.06 19.98 16.10
#